data_AF-A0AAX3T0J4-F1
#
_entry.id   AF-A0AAX3T0J4-F1
#
_cell.length_a   1.000
_cell.length_b   1.000
_cell.length_c   1.000
_cell.angle_alpha   90.00
_cell.angle_beta   90.00
_cell.angle_gamma   90.00
#
_symmetry.space_group_name_H-M   'P 1'
#
loop_
_entity.id
_entity.type
_entity.pdbx_description
1 polymer ?
#
loop_
_entity_poly.entity_id
_entity_poly.type
_entity_poly.pdbx_seq_one_letter_code
_entity_poly.pdbx_strand_id
1 'polypeptide(L)'
;MINEKSIEKIKLTITQIYQKIITKKSDKIVAWQGINLLCLLSLIFNFLLTIFNFVAAYNLHFTIQKAVFLPLGIVFLLITLVNFIFLIFIRKRQKRLINQLKINLNKTLLINTYNDIFKTIFKTLTITDISSQWTIKPVNLPHLSDFKVNDNIIIGQYHGYNFNFGSINQATTTVVDNLQPNLISKPYNLQYYRYLFLTITSPSLNDRNFEITRKNKYQKNNLTFDNFFGYDQTNAHLTLPLKNRILENMKTTKIIPNIKVTKQTCSLQLATSSINNSKDNYNSLLNIKISLNKKNMVKNILLMLNHDYEILQKGFVWFNLIVKKD
;
A
#
# COMPACT_ATOMS: atom_id res chain seq x y z
N MET A 1 -7.19 4.75 18.12
CA MET A 1 -5.89 4.13 18.49
C MET A 1 -6.11 2.65 18.73
N ILE A 2 -5.23 1.76 18.23
CA ILE A 2 -5.36 0.30 18.44
C ILE A 2 -5.03 -0.01 19.90
N ASN A 3 -5.93 -0.72 20.60
CA ASN A 3 -5.74 -1.05 22.01
C ASN A 3 -4.75 -2.22 22.22
N GLU A 4 -4.22 -2.36 23.44
CA GLU A 4 -3.22 -3.38 23.78
C GLU A 4 -3.72 -4.81 23.57
N LYS A 5 -4.99 -5.09 23.93
CA LYS A 5 -5.61 -6.41 23.75
C LYS A 5 -5.62 -6.83 22.27
N SER A 6 -5.94 -5.91 21.35
CA SER A 6 -5.87 -6.15 19.91
C SER A 6 -4.44 -6.39 19.45
N ILE A 7 -3.46 -5.66 19.97
CA ILE A 7 -2.04 -5.87 19.67
C ILE A 7 -1.58 -7.27 20.09
N GLU A 8 -1.97 -7.73 21.27
CA GLU A 8 -1.65 -9.08 21.76
C GLU A 8 -2.26 -10.18 20.91
N LYS A 9 -3.55 -10.05 20.54
CA LYS A 9 -4.20 -10.97 19.61
C LYS A 9 -3.45 -11.05 18.28
N ILE A 10 -3.10 -9.90 17.69
CA ILE A 10 -2.32 -9.82 16.45
C ILE A 10 -0.97 -10.55 16.60
N LYS A 11 -0.24 -10.29 17.70
CA LYS A 11 1.04 -10.97 18.00
C LYS A 11 0.87 -12.48 18.09
N LEU A 12 -0.16 -12.95 18.79
CA LEU A 12 -0.44 -14.39 18.97
C LEU A 12 -0.74 -15.04 17.62
N THR A 13 -1.63 -14.46 16.82
CA THR A 13 -1.96 -15.07 15.52
C THR A 13 -0.78 -15.08 14.55
N ILE A 14 0.01 -14.00 14.50
CA ILE A 14 1.25 -13.99 13.71
C ILE A 14 2.20 -15.08 14.22
N THR A 15 2.30 -15.28 15.53
CA THR A 15 3.12 -16.37 16.10
C THR A 15 2.69 -17.73 15.58
N GLN A 16 1.39 -18.04 15.61
CA GLN A 16 0.83 -19.30 15.14
C GLN A 16 1.08 -19.53 13.65
N ILE A 17 0.89 -18.49 12.81
CA ILE A 17 1.18 -18.55 11.37
C ILE A 17 2.65 -18.89 11.11
N TYR A 18 3.57 -18.25 11.85
CA TYR A 18 5.01 -18.50 11.70
C TYR A 18 5.41 -19.90 12.16
N GLN A 19 4.84 -20.38 13.26
CA GLN A 19 5.08 -21.73 13.76
C GLN A 19 4.58 -22.79 12.77
N LYS A 20 3.46 -22.54 12.08
CA LYS A 20 2.91 -23.43 11.05
C LYS A 20 3.78 -23.49 9.79
N ILE A 21 4.41 -22.38 9.39
CA ILE A 21 5.17 -22.28 8.14
C ILE A 21 6.65 -22.57 8.32
N ILE A 22 7.26 -22.02 9.37
CA ILE A 22 8.69 -22.12 9.66
C ILE A 22 8.92 -23.23 10.68
N THR A 23 8.58 -24.46 10.28
CA THR A 23 8.62 -25.64 11.15
C THR A 23 10.02 -26.25 11.21
N LYS A 24 10.66 -26.46 10.05
CA LYS A 24 11.93 -27.18 9.95
C LYS A 24 13.12 -26.31 10.34
N LYS A 25 14.16 -26.93 10.92
CA LYS A 25 15.44 -26.26 11.27
C LYS A 25 16.05 -25.51 10.07
N SER A 26 15.98 -26.09 8.87
CA SER A 26 16.47 -25.44 7.65
C SER A 26 15.65 -24.22 7.22
N ASP A 27 14.33 -24.20 7.47
CA ASP A 27 13.51 -23.00 7.22
C ASP A 27 13.80 -21.90 8.24
N LYS A 28 14.07 -22.25 9.51
CA LYS A 28 14.49 -21.28 10.54
C LYS A 28 15.80 -20.59 10.15
N ILE A 29 16.77 -21.34 9.65
CA ILE A 29 18.06 -20.81 9.16
C ILE A 29 17.85 -19.89 7.95
N VAL A 30 17.03 -20.33 6.98
CA VAL A 30 16.76 -19.54 5.76
C VAL A 30 15.94 -18.28 6.07
N ALA A 31 15.04 -18.34 7.05
CA ALA A 31 14.25 -17.20 7.50
C ALA A 31 15.09 -16.15 8.25
N TRP A 32 16.29 -16.52 8.73
CA TRP A 32 17.20 -15.56 9.34
C TRP A 32 17.79 -14.65 8.27
N GLN A 33 17.30 -13.41 8.23
CA GLN A 33 17.72 -12.42 7.22
C GLN A 33 19.22 -12.12 7.24
N GLY A 34 19.90 -12.35 8.39
CA GLY A 34 21.35 -12.23 8.52
C GLY A 34 22.15 -13.19 7.64
N ILE A 35 21.56 -14.31 7.21
CA ILE A 35 22.27 -15.27 6.34
C ILE A 35 22.61 -14.67 4.98
N ASN A 36 21.75 -13.80 4.44
CA ASN A 36 22.03 -13.10 3.18
C ASN A 36 23.23 -12.17 3.34
N LEU A 37 23.31 -11.46 4.47
CA LEU A 37 24.42 -10.56 4.77
C LEU A 37 25.72 -11.36 4.92
N LEU A 38 25.71 -12.47 5.66
CA LEU A 38 26.87 -13.35 5.79
C LEU A 38 27.32 -13.92 4.44
N CYS A 39 26.40 -14.41 3.61
CA CYS A 39 26.73 -14.90 2.27
C CYS A 39 27.32 -13.80 1.38
N LEU A 40 26.78 -12.57 1.45
CA LEU A 40 27.30 -11.43 0.70
C LEU A 40 28.70 -11.03 1.18
N LEU A 41 28.92 -10.94 2.50
CA LEU A 41 30.23 -10.64 3.06
C LEU A 41 31.25 -11.72 2.71
N SER A 42 30.86 -13.00 2.80
CA SER A 42 31.70 -14.13 2.40
C SER A 42 32.03 -14.09 0.91
N LEU A 43 31.07 -13.75 0.04
CA LEU A 43 31.31 -13.55 -1.39
C LEU A 43 32.34 -12.46 -1.65
N ILE A 44 32.15 -11.29 -1.04
CA ILE A 44 33.06 -10.14 -1.21
C ILE A 44 34.46 -10.53 -0.74
N PHE A 45 34.58 -11.12 0.45
CA PHE A 45 35.86 -11.51 1.03
C PHE A 45 36.59 -12.56 0.18
N ASN A 46 35.92 -13.64 -0.21
CA ASN A 46 36.53 -14.69 -1.03
C ASN A 46 36.89 -14.19 -2.43
N PHE A 47 36.10 -13.28 -3.00
CA PHE A 47 36.41 -12.66 -4.29
C PHE A 47 37.66 -11.77 -4.22
N LEU A 48 37.81 -10.97 -3.16
CA LEU A 48 39.02 -10.17 -2.93
C LEU A 48 40.26 -11.06 -2.76
N LEU A 49 40.14 -12.16 -2.00
CA LEU A 49 41.22 -13.14 -1.85
C LEU A 49 41.55 -13.83 -3.18
N THR A 50 40.54 -14.12 -4.00
CA THR A 50 40.74 -14.70 -5.34
C THR A 50 41.57 -13.75 -6.21
N ILE A 51 41.19 -12.47 -6.28
CA ILE A 51 41.93 -11.45 -7.03
C ILE A 51 43.36 -11.33 -6.51
N PHE A 52 43.53 -11.19 -5.19
CA PHE A 52 44.85 -11.04 -4.58
C PHE A 52 45.76 -12.22 -4.91
N ASN A 53 45.29 -13.45 -4.77
CA ASN A 53 46.08 -14.65 -5.04
C ASN A 53 46.45 -14.77 -6.53
N PHE A 54 45.54 -14.43 -7.46
CA PHE A 54 45.89 -14.41 -8.88
C PHE A 54 46.92 -13.32 -9.20
N VAL A 55 46.74 -12.10 -8.67
CA VAL A 55 47.71 -11.02 -8.88
C VAL A 55 49.08 -11.40 -8.32
N ALA A 56 49.15 -11.94 -7.11
CA ALA A 56 50.38 -12.38 -6.48
C ALA A 56 51.06 -13.55 -7.22
N ALA A 57 50.29 -14.49 -7.79
CA ALA A 57 50.82 -15.61 -8.56
C ALA A 57 51.54 -15.20 -9.86
N TYR A 58 51.22 -14.03 -10.41
CA TYR A 58 51.79 -13.50 -11.65
C TYR A 58 52.64 -12.23 -11.47
N ASN A 59 52.84 -11.78 -10.23
CA ASN A 59 53.66 -10.61 -9.91
C ASN A 59 55.02 -11.04 -9.36
N LEU A 60 56.09 -10.61 -10.04
CA LEU A 60 57.49 -10.94 -9.73
C LEU A 60 57.97 -10.42 -8.36
N HIS A 61 57.27 -9.47 -7.74
CA HIS A 61 57.61 -8.95 -6.41
C HIS A 61 57.29 -9.89 -5.26
N PHE A 62 56.40 -10.88 -5.44
CA PHE A 62 56.11 -11.85 -4.39
C PHE A 62 57.08 -13.03 -4.51
N THR A 63 57.94 -13.21 -3.50
CA THR A 63 58.95 -14.28 -3.43
C THR A 63 58.36 -15.68 -3.24
N ILE A 64 57.08 -15.78 -2.86
CA ILE A 64 56.34 -17.03 -2.77
C ILE A 64 56.00 -17.51 -4.18
N GLN A 65 56.38 -18.74 -4.50
CA GLN A 65 56.28 -19.29 -5.85
C GLN A 65 54.82 -19.40 -6.32
N LYS A 66 54.60 -19.18 -7.63
CA LYS A 66 53.33 -19.41 -8.35
C LYS A 66 52.64 -20.71 -7.97
N ALA A 67 53.40 -21.74 -7.61
CA ALA A 67 52.94 -23.04 -7.12
C ALA A 67 52.06 -22.97 -5.85
N VAL A 68 52.12 -21.90 -5.05
CA VAL A 68 51.34 -21.73 -3.81
C VAL A 68 50.11 -20.84 -4.05
N PHE A 69 50.30 -19.67 -4.67
CA PHE A 69 49.21 -18.71 -4.85
C PHE A 69 48.19 -19.14 -5.91
N LEU A 70 48.61 -19.84 -6.97
CA LEU A 70 47.69 -20.28 -8.03
C LEU A 70 46.66 -21.31 -7.49
N PRO A 71 47.04 -22.37 -6.76
CA PRO A 71 46.06 -23.26 -6.11
C PRO A 71 45.15 -22.53 -5.12
N LEU A 72 45.69 -21.62 -4.31
CA LEU A 72 44.88 -20.84 -3.36
C LEU A 72 43.84 -19.98 -4.08
N GLY A 73 44.22 -19.30 -5.17
CA GLY A 73 43.30 -18.53 -6.01
C GLY A 73 42.17 -19.39 -6.59
N ILE A 74 42.49 -20.59 -7.07
CA ILE A 74 41.49 -21.55 -7.57
C ILE A 74 40.54 -21.99 -6.44
N VAL A 75 41.06 -22.28 -5.25
CA VAL A 75 40.23 -22.66 -4.08
C VAL A 75 39.28 -21.52 -3.69
N PHE A 76 39.76 -20.29 -3.57
CA PHE A 76 38.90 -19.14 -3.24
C PHE A 76 37.87 -18.83 -4.34
N LEU A 77 38.22 -19.04 -5.61
CA LEU A 77 37.29 -18.91 -6.73
C LEU A 77 36.15 -19.94 -6.61
N LEU A 78 36.49 -21.20 -6.32
CA LEU A 78 35.50 -22.27 -6.12
C LEU A 78 34.61 -21.97 -4.91
N ILE A 79 35.17 -21.52 -3.79
CA ILE A 79 34.39 -21.10 -2.60
C ILE A 79 33.44 -19.94 -2.96
N THR A 80 33.90 -18.98 -3.77
CA THR A 80 33.07 -17.86 -4.25
C THR A 80 31.89 -18.36 -5.08
N LEU A 81 32.13 -19.29 -6.02
CA LEU A 81 31.08 -19.94 -6.82
C LEU A 81 30.06 -20.69 -5.96
N VAL A 82 30.53 -21.48 -4.99
CA VAL A 82 29.65 -22.21 -4.07
C VAL A 82 28.79 -21.24 -3.25
N ASN A 83 29.38 -20.18 -2.71
CA ASN A 83 28.65 -19.15 -1.96
C ASN A 83 27.60 -18.45 -2.84
N PHE A 84 27.89 -18.23 -4.12
CA PHE A 84 26.95 -17.60 -5.05
C PHE A 84 25.75 -18.50 -5.33
N ILE A 85 25.98 -19.78 -5.61
CA ILE A 85 24.93 -20.79 -5.80
C ILE A 85 24.08 -20.91 -4.52
N PHE A 86 24.71 -20.94 -3.36
CA PHE A 86 24.04 -21.00 -2.07
C PHE A 86 23.16 -19.77 -1.82
N LEU A 87 23.63 -18.57 -2.14
CA LEU A 87 22.84 -17.33 -2.03
C LEU A 87 21.59 -17.36 -2.92
N ILE A 88 21.70 -17.86 -4.16
CA ILE A 88 20.55 -18.05 -5.05
C ILE A 88 19.52 -18.99 -4.42
N PHE A 89 19.98 -20.13 -3.88
CA PHE A 89 19.10 -21.11 -3.25
C PHE A 89 18.38 -20.53 -2.02
N ILE A 90 19.11 -19.80 -1.15
CA ILE A 90 18.53 -19.09 -0.01
C ILE A 90 17.44 -18.13 -0.47
N ARG A 91 17.74 -17.25 -1.44
CA ARG A 91 16.79 -16.25 -1.93
C ARG A 91 15.53 -16.90 -2.51
N LYS A 92 15.69 -17.99 -3.28
CA LYS A 92 14.56 -18.76 -3.82
C LYS A 92 13.67 -19.33 -2.70
N ARG A 93 14.27 -19.90 -1.66
CA ARG A 93 13.54 -20.48 -0.53
C ARG A 93 12.90 -19.41 0.36
N GLN A 94 13.57 -18.28 0.59
CA GLN A 94 13.00 -17.11 1.27
C GLN A 94 11.75 -16.59 0.54
N LYS A 95 11.80 -16.47 -0.80
CA LYS A 95 10.63 -16.06 -1.61
C LYS A 95 9.47 -17.03 -1.44
N ARG A 96 9.73 -18.34 -1.41
CA ARG A 96 8.70 -19.36 -1.15
C ARG A 96 8.08 -19.21 0.23
N LEU A 97 8.89 -19.03 1.28
CA LEU A 97 8.40 -18.83 2.65
C LEU A 97 7.57 -17.54 2.76
N ILE A 98 7.99 -16.45 2.12
CA ILE A 98 7.22 -15.20 2.06
C ILE A 98 5.86 -15.42 1.40
N ASN A 99 5.80 -16.15 0.28
CA ASN A 99 4.54 -16.47 -0.38
C ASN A 99 3.62 -17.33 0.51
N GLN A 100 4.19 -18.32 1.22
CA GLN A 100 3.41 -19.13 2.17
C GLN A 100 2.87 -18.28 3.33
N LEU A 101 3.67 -17.37 3.88
CA LEU A 101 3.24 -16.41 4.90
C LEU A 101 2.10 -15.53 4.36
N LYS A 102 2.22 -15.03 3.12
CA LYS A 102 1.17 -14.23 2.47
C LYS A 102 -0.14 -15.00 2.34
N ILE A 103 -0.10 -16.26 1.92
CA ILE A 103 -1.29 -17.09 1.73
C ILE A 103 -1.95 -17.45 3.07
N ASN A 104 -1.15 -17.76 4.10
CA ASN A 104 -1.69 -18.12 5.42
C ASN A 104 -2.08 -16.91 6.27
N LEU A 105 -1.73 -15.69 5.84
CA LEU A 105 -2.26 -14.48 6.43
C LEU A 105 -3.73 -14.37 6.00
N ASN A 106 -4.59 -14.92 6.86
CA ASN A 106 -6.01 -15.06 6.58
C ASN A 106 -6.68 -13.67 6.48
N LYS A 107 -7.37 -13.40 5.38
CA LYS A 107 -8.19 -12.18 5.21
C LYS A 107 -9.25 -12.06 6.32
N THR A 108 -9.83 -13.17 6.76
CA THR A 108 -10.77 -13.21 7.90
C THR A 108 -10.14 -12.70 9.19
N LEU A 109 -8.85 -12.96 9.42
CA LEU A 109 -8.14 -12.41 10.58
C LEU A 109 -8.05 -10.88 10.52
N LEU A 110 -7.74 -10.33 9.34
CA LEU A 110 -7.71 -8.88 9.15
C LEU A 110 -9.10 -8.29 9.36
N ILE A 111 -10.15 -8.90 8.78
CA ILE A 111 -11.55 -8.47 8.97
C ILE A 111 -11.92 -8.45 10.45
N ASN A 112 -11.65 -9.52 11.19
CA ASN A 112 -11.94 -9.58 12.62
C ASN A 112 -11.17 -8.52 13.41
N THR A 113 -9.90 -8.30 13.06
CA THR A 113 -9.07 -7.28 13.70
C THR A 113 -9.61 -5.88 13.43
N TYR A 114 -10.02 -5.60 12.19
CA TYR A 114 -10.67 -4.34 11.84
C TYR A 114 -11.97 -4.13 12.60
N ASN A 115 -12.85 -5.14 12.61
CA ASN A 115 -14.12 -5.08 13.33
C ASN A 115 -13.89 -4.88 14.83
N ASP A 116 -12.93 -5.56 15.45
CA ASP A 116 -12.57 -5.36 16.85
C ASP A 116 -12.11 -3.91 17.14
N ILE A 117 -11.25 -3.36 16.27
CA ILE A 117 -10.76 -1.97 16.40
C ILE A 117 -11.93 -0.98 16.24
N PHE A 118 -12.75 -1.17 15.21
CA PHE A 118 -13.79 -0.22 14.85
C PHE A 118 -15.04 -0.32 15.71
N LYS A 119 -15.38 -1.48 16.28
CA LYS A 119 -16.59 -1.67 17.09
C LYS A 119 -16.68 -0.72 18.27
N THR A 120 -15.53 -0.28 18.79
CA THR A 120 -15.45 0.69 19.90
C THR A 120 -15.65 2.15 19.45
N ILE A 121 -15.45 2.45 18.17
CA ILE A 121 -15.38 3.83 17.64
C ILE A 121 -16.55 4.11 16.70
N PHE A 122 -16.84 3.18 15.79
CA PHE A 122 -17.95 3.18 14.87
C PHE A 122 -18.82 1.96 15.15
N LYS A 123 -19.75 2.08 16.11
CA LYS A 123 -20.61 0.95 16.54
C LYS A 123 -21.39 0.29 15.40
N THR A 124 -21.67 1.05 14.34
CA THR A 124 -22.45 0.62 13.18
C THR A 124 -21.58 0.21 11.98
N LEU A 125 -20.26 0.20 12.13
CA LEU A 125 -19.34 -0.26 11.10
C LEU A 125 -19.10 -1.76 11.21
N THR A 126 -19.38 -2.46 10.11
CA THR A 126 -19.05 -3.87 9.95
C THR A 126 -18.32 -4.05 8.64
N ILE A 127 -17.07 -4.52 8.69
CA ILE A 127 -16.35 -5.00 7.52
C ILE A 127 -16.74 -6.46 7.31
N THR A 128 -17.26 -6.74 6.12
CA THR A 128 -17.81 -8.07 5.77
C THR A 128 -16.82 -8.86 4.93
N ASP A 129 -16.08 -8.20 4.03
CA ASP A 129 -15.14 -8.87 3.16
C ASP A 129 -13.97 -7.97 2.74
N ILE A 130 -12.91 -8.63 2.26
CA ILE A 130 -11.73 -8.06 1.64
C ILE A 130 -11.56 -8.72 0.27
N SER A 131 -12.02 -8.04 -0.78
CA SER A 131 -12.06 -8.59 -2.14
C SER A 131 -11.03 -7.95 -3.06
N SER A 132 -10.68 -8.63 -4.16
CA SER A 132 -9.93 -8.01 -5.28
C SER A 132 -10.85 -7.42 -6.35
N GLN A 133 -12.17 -7.46 -6.15
CA GLN A 133 -13.16 -6.97 -7.09
C GLN A 133 -14.13 -5.99 -6.42
N TRP A 134 -14.48 -4.92 -7.14
CA TRP A 134 -15.47 -3.95 -6.69
C TRP A 134 -16.88 -4.52 -6.86
N THR A 135 -17.58 -4.75 -5.75
CA THR A 135 -19.04 -4.97 -5.74
C THR A 135 -19.83 -3.69 -6.04
N ILE A 136 -19.32 -2.52 -5.61
CA ILE A 136 -19.85 -1.20 -5.96
C ILE A 136 -18.76 -0.46 -6.73
N LYS A 137 -18.89 -0.31 -8.05
CA LYS A 137 -17.86 0.36 -8.86
C LYS A 137 -17.93 1.89 -8.69
N PRO A 138 -16.79 2.60 -8.61
CA PRO A 138 -16.81 4.06 -8.65
C PRO A 138 -17.40 4.54 -9.99
N VAL A 139 -18.20 5.60 -9.94
CA VAL A 139 -18.84 6.18 -11.15
C VAL A 139 -18.04 7.35 -11.73
N ASN A 140 -17.03 7.82 -11.02
CA ASN A 140 -16.08 8.86 -11.41
C ASN A 140 -14.73 8.25 -11.81
N LEU A 141 -14.75 7.06 -12.42
CA LEU A 141 -13.52 6.49 -12.95
C LEU A 141 -13.01 7.35 -14.11
N PRO A 142 -11.70 7.58 -14.21
CA PRO A 142 -11.13 8.27 -15.36
C PRO A 142 -11.51 7.52 -16.66
N HIS A 143 -11.70 8.21 -17.78
CA HIS A 143 -12.06 7.56 -19.04
C HIS A 143 -10.83 6.97 -19.74
N LEU A 144 -10.31 5.81 -19.30
CA LEU A 144 -9.30 5.04 -20.06
C LEU A 144 -9.44 3.52 -19.79
N SER A 145 -9.12 2.72 -20.81
CA SER A 145 -9.55 1.31 -20.97
C SER A 145 -8.85 0.25 -20.10
N ASP A 146 -7.85 0.60 -19.28
CA ASP A 146 -7.07 -0.41 -18.52
C ASP A 146 -6.87 -0.03 -17.04
N PHE A 147 -7.97 0.04 -16.29
CA PHE A 147 -7.86 0.06 -14.82
C PHE A 147 -7.55 -1.33 -14.29
N LYS A 148 -6.35 -1.50 -13.73
CA LYS A 148 -6.04 -2.68 -12.95
C LYS A 148 -6.39 -2.42 -11.49
N VAL A 149 -7.40 -3.14 -11.01
CA VAL A 149 -7.68 -3.29 -9.58
C VAL A 149 -6.55 -4.16 -9.00
N ASN A 150 -5.43 -3.52 -8.65
CA ASN A 150 -4.26 -4.22 -8.11
C ASN A 150 -4.33 -4.39 -6.59
N ASP A 151 -5.30 -3.76 -5.92
CA ASP A 151 -5.37 -3.70 -4.47
C ASP A 151 -6.62 -4.41 -3.93
N ASN A 152 -6.53 -4.88 -2.68
CA ASN A 152 -7.70 -5.37 -1.97
C ASN A 152 -8.63 -4.19 -1.63
N ILE A 153 -9.93 -4.45 -1.68
CA ILE A 153 -11.04 -3.54 -1.42
C ILE A 153 -11.73 -4.01 -0.15
N ILE A 154 -11.87 -3.10 0.81
CA ILE A 154 -12.68 -3.32 2.00
C ILE A 154 -14.15 -3.17 1.61
N ILE A 155 -14.93 -4.20 1.86
CA ILE A 155 -16.38 -4.22 1.67
C ILE A 155 -17.01 -4.25 3.05
N GLY A 156 -18.02 -3.42 3.26
CA GLY A 156 -18.69 -3.38 4.55
C GLY A 156 -19.98 -2.58 4.55
N GLN A 157 -20.49 -2.39 5.76
CA GLN A 157 -21.66 -1.59 6.06
C GLN A 157 -21.32 -0.55 7.11
N TYR A 158 -21.80 0.68 6.92
CA TYR A 158 -21.72 1.74 7.93
C TYR A 158 -23.08 2.44 8.01
N HIS A 159 -23.67 2.49 9.21
CA HIS A 159 -25.05 2.96 9.42
C HIS A 159 -26.11 2.28 8.51
N GLY A 160 -25.91 0.99 8.19
CA GLY A 160 -26.81 0.22 7.34
C GLY A 160 -26.62 0.43 5.83
N TYR A 161 -25.66 1.26 5.42
CA TYR A 161 -25.34 1.48 4.00
C TYR A 161 -24.13 0.67 3.58
N ASN A 162 -24.24 -0.03 2.46
CA ASN A 162 -23.12 -0.77 1.89
C ASN A 162 -22.11 0.22 1.31
N PHE A 163 -20.83 -0.03 1.59
CA PHE A 163 -19.72 0.71 1.01
C PHE A 163 -18.61 -0.22 0.52
N ASN A 164 -17.88 0.27 -0.48
CA ASN A 164 -16.57 -0.24 -0.83
C ASN A 164 -15.54 0.85 -0.60
N PHE A 165 -14.41 0.45 -0.02
CA PHE A 165 -13.29 1.32 0.22
C PHE A 165 -12.02 0.67 -0.31
N GLY A 166 -11.41 1.31 -1.30
CA GLY A 166 -10.34 0.69 -2.04
C GLY A 166 -9.65 1.69 -2.93
N SER A 167 -8.73 1.19 -3.73
CA SER A 167 -7.94 2.02 -4.63
C SER A 167 -7.81 1.41 -5.99
N ILE A 168 -7.62 2.28 -6.97
CA ILE A 168 -7.47 1.92 -8.36
C ILE A 168 -6.17 2.52 -8.85
N ASN A 169 -5.41 1.73 -9.61
CA ASN A 169 -4.21 2.21 -10.26
C ASN A 169 -4.51 2.47 -11.73
N GLN A 170 -4.02 3.60 -12.24
CA GLN A 170 -4.07 3.97 -13.64
C GLN A 170 -2.65 4.17 -14.16
N ALA A 171 -2.36 3.57 -15.30
CA ALA A 171 -1.21 3.94 -16.10
C ALA A 171 -1.69 4.94 -17.16
N THR A 172 -1.02 6.08 -17.27
CA THR A 172 -1.31 7.06 -18.32
C THR A 172 -0.06 7.84 -18.70
N THR A 173 0.00 8.28 -19.95
CA THR A 173 1.06 9.16 -20.46
C THR A 173 0.78 10.63 -20.12
N THR A 174 -0.44 10.95 -19.69
CA THR A 174 -0.82 12.27 -19.20
C THR A 174 -0.57 12.36 -17.71
N VAL A 175 -0.02 13.48 -17.24
CA VAL A 175 -0.03 13.79 -15.80
C VAL A 175 -1.48 13.84 -15.35
N VAL A 176 -1.92 12.90 -14.53
CA VAL A 176 -3.25 12.99 -13.92
C VAL A 176 -3.15 13.93 -12.76
N ASP A 177 -3.61 15.15 -13.01
CA ASP A 177 -3.79 16.24 -12.07
C ASP A 177 -2.59 16.48 -11.16
N ASN A 178 -1.70 17.35 -11.66
CA ASN A 178 -0.58 18.00 -10.97
C ASN A 178 -0.73 18.11 -9.44
N LEU A 179 -0.27 17.07 -8.72
CA LEU A 179 -0.19 17.03 -7.25
C LEU A 179 1.03 17.74 -6.68
N GLN A 180 1.83 18.42 -7.51
CA GLN A 180 2.86 19.34 -7.06
C GLN A 180 2.85 20.58 -7.96
N PRO A 181 2.93 21.80 -7.39
CA PRO A 181 2.92 23.04 -8.17
C PRO A 181 4.11 23.22 -9.13
N ASN A 182 5.08 22.28 -9.17
CA ASN A 182 6.35 22.44 -9.91
C ASN A 182 6.73 21.25 -10.81
N LEU A 183 5.79 20.43 -11.28
CA LEU A 183 6.13 19.40 -12.27
C LEU A 183 6.10 19.99 -13.68
N ILE A 184 7.28 20.42 -14.14
CA ILE A 184 7.57 20.70 -15.55
C ILE A 184 7.16 19.46 -16.36
N SER A 185 6.48 19.65 -17.48
CA SER A 185 6.12 18.59 -18.42
C SER A 185 7.39 17.85 -18.85
N LYS A 186 7.65 16.70 -18.24
CA LYS A 186 8.67 15.77 -18.72
C LYS A 186 8.11 15.01 -19.93
N PRO A 187 8.96 14.65 -20.90
CA PRO A 187 8.53 13.87 -22.06
C PRO A 187 7.89 12.56 -21.61
N TYR A 188 6.87 12.15 -22.36
CA TYR A 188 6.01 10.95 -22.38
C TYR A 188 6.42 9.66 -21.63
N ASN A 189 6.95 9.73 -20.42
CA ASN A 189 7.14 8.56 -19.58
C ASN A 189 5.77 8.14 -19.02
N LEU A 190 5.45 6.86 -19.16
CA LEU A 190 4.26 6.26 -18.57
C LEU A 190 4.22 6.58 -17.08
N GLN A 191 3.18 7.29 -16.66
CA GLN A 191 2.95 7.66 -15.29
C GLN A 191 1.91 6.77 -14.66
N TYR A 192 2.24 6.25 -13.48
CA TYR A 192 1.36 5.45 -12.69
C TYR A 192 0.79 6.29 -11.56
N TYR A 193 -0.53 6.34 -11.48
CA TYR A 193 -1.28 7.02 -10.44
C TYR A 193 -2.15 6.05 -9.67
N ARG A 194 -2.30 6.32 -8.37
CA ARG A 194 -3.13 5.58 -7.45
C ARG A 194 -4.24 6.50 -6.95
N TYR A 195 -5.48 6.09 -7.14
CA TYR A 195 -6.68 6.80 -6.69
C TYR A 195 -7.31 6.03 -5.55
N LEU A 196 -7.61 6.74 -4.46
CA LEU A 196 -8.34 6.17 -3.33
C LEU A 196 -9.83 6.54 -3.46
N PHE A 197 -10.68 5.51 -3.46
CA PHE A 197 -12.12 5.66 -3.60
C PHE A 197 -12.88 5.14 -2.38
N LEU A 198 -13.87 5.92 -1.96
CA LEU A 198 -14.99 5.45 -1.15
C LEU A 198 -16.25 5.50 -2.01
N THR A 199 -16.87 4.34 -2.21
CA THR A 199 -18.13 4.23 -2.95
C THR A 199 -19.21 3.70 -2.06
N ILE A 200 -20.38 4.32 -2.12
CA ILE A 200 -21.48 4.08 -1.20
C ILE A 200 -22.72 3.85 -2.03
N THR A 201 -23.47 2.79 -1.71
CA THR A 201 -24.82 2.62 -2.23
C THR A 201 -25.83 2.96 -1.15
N SER A 202 -26.76 3.85 -1.48
CA SER A 202 -27.84 4.25 -0.59
C SER A 202 -29.13 4.46 -1.39
N PRO A 203 -30.23 3.76 -1.04
CA PRO A 203 -31.53 4.01 -1.64
C PRO A 203 -32.02 5.46 -1.44
N SER A 204 -31.55 6.13 -0.37
CA SER A 204 -31.91 7.51 -0.04
C SER A 204 -31.24 8.57 -0.93
N LEU A 205 -30.29 8.17 -1.79
CA LEU A 205 -29.64 9.07 -2.75
C LEU A 205 -30.43 9.25 -4.05
N ASN A 206 -31.59 8.59 -4.19
CA ASN A 206 -32.44 8.68 -5.38
C ASN A 206 -32.58 10.15 -5.83
N ASP A 207 -32.30 10.36 -7.12
CA ASP A 207 -32.46 11.61 -7.86
C ASP A 207 -31.53 12.77 -7.48
N ARG A 208 -30.54 12.58 -6.61
CA ARG A 208 -29.55 13.62 -6.25
C ARG A 208 -28.33 13.64 -7.17
N ASN A 209 -28.55 13.78 -8.48
CA ASN A 209 -27.44 13.73 -9.45
C ASN A 209 -26.64 15.03 -9.41
N PHE A 210 -25.37 14.95 -9.03
CA PHE A 210 -24.41 16.05 -9.14
C PHE A 210 -22.98 15.54 -9.22
N GLU A 211 -22.10 16.38 -9.75
CA GLU A 211 -20.67 16.15 -9.81
C GLU A 211 -19.94 17.43 -9.38
N ILE A 212 -19.01 17.29 -8.44
CA ILE A 212 -18.08 18.34 -8.06
C ILE A 212 -16.65 17.81 -8.26
N THR A 213 -15.85 18.60 -8.95
CA THR A 213 -14.46 18.29 -9.30
C THR A 213 -13.55 19.34 -8.70
N ARG A 214 -12.39 18.94 -8.20
CA ARG A 214 -11.42 19.88 -7.64
C ARG A 214 -10.82 20.74 -8.76
N LYS A 215 -10.71 22.05 -8.52
CA LYS A 215 -9.99 22.98 -9.41
C LYS A 215 -8.47 22.81 -9.30
N ASN A 216 -7.79 22.94 -10.44
CA ASN A 216 -6.34 22.82 -10.57
C ASN A 216 -5.56 23.94 -9.84
N LYS A 217 -6.16 25.15 -9.77
CA LYS A 217 -5.62 26.29 -9.04
C LYS A 217 -6.73 26.87 -8.18
N TYR A 218 -6.48 27.02 -6.89
CA TYR A 218 -7.42 27.59 -5.93
C TYR A 218 -6.70 28.64 -5.08
N GLN A 219 -7.41 29.72 -4.76
CA GLN A 219 -6.87 30.81 -3.95
C GLN A 219 -6.82 30.38 -2.48
N LYS A 220 -5.63 30.46 -1.85
CA LYS A 220 -5.44 30.03 -0.46
C LYS A 220 -6.03 30.99 0.58
N ASN A 221 -6.22 32.25 0.20
CA ASN A 221 -6.49 33.33 1.16
C ASN A 221 -7.97 33.72 1.25
N ASN A 222 -8.87 33.04 0.52
CA ASN A 222 -10.31 33.27 0.63
C ASN A 222 -11.04 31.93 0.40
N LEU A 223 -11.45 31.25 1.47
CA LEU A 223 -11.88 29.84 1.43
C LEU A 223 -13.38 29.72 1.11
N THR A 224 -13.77 29.91 -0.15
CA THR A 224 -15.13 29.65 -0.61
C THR A 224 -15.21 28.33 -1.39
N PHE A 225 -16.40 27.72 -1.42
CA PHE A 225 -16.64 26.47 -2.15
C PHE A 225 -16.24 26.60 -3.62
N ASP A 226 -16.61 27.72 -4.24
CA ASP A 226 -16.34 28.01 -5.65
C ASP A 226 -14.85 28.15 -5.96
N ASN A 227 -14.02 28.48 -4.98
CA ASN A 227 -12.57 28.56 -5.19
C ASN A 227 -11.94 27.18 -5.31
N PHE A 228 -12.53 26.15 -4.70
CA PHE A 228 -11.99 24.80 -4.69
C PHE A 228 -12.58 23.87 -5.75
N PHE A 229 -13.82 24.13 -6.20
CA PHE A 229 -14.56 23.17 -7.01
C PHE A 229 -15.10 23.74 -8.33
N GLY A 230 -15.05 22.93 -9.38
CA GLY A 230 -15.83 23.06 -10.60
C GLY A 230 -17.06 22.16 -10.52
N TYR A 231 -18.22 22.71 -10.85
CA TYR A 231 -19.52 22.05 -10.78
C TYR A 231 -20.56 22.81 -11.62
N ASP A 232 -21.70 22.19 -11.89
CA ASP A 232 -22.84 22.86 -12.50
C ASP A 232 -23.50 23.82 -11.50
N GLN A 233 -23.33 25.12 -11.73
CA GLN A 233 -23.85 26.17 -10.85
C GLN A 233 -25.38 26.21 -10.79
N THR A 234 -26.06 25.62 -11.78
CA THR A 234 -27.52 25.54 -11.84
C THR A 234 -28.09 24.30 -11.16
N ASN A 235 -27.24 23.41 -10.64
CA ASN A 235 -27.67 22.16 -10.03
C ASN A 235 -28.41 22.41 -8.69
N ALA A 236 -29.70 22.09 -8.68
CA ALA A 236 -30.57 22.31 -7.51
C ALA A 236 -30.19 21.48 -6.27
N HIS A 237 -29.42 20.41 -6.42
CA HIS A 237 -29.00 19.56 -5.30
C HIS A 237 -27.75 20.08 -4.59
N LEU A 238 -26.98 20.98 -5.21
CA LEU A 238 -25.83 21.64 -4.60
C LEU A 238 -26.25 22.89 -3.82
N THR A 239 -27.04 22.68 -2.76
CA THR A 239 -27.55 23.74 -1.90
C THR A 239 -26.44 24.43 -1.09
N LEU A 240 -26.66 25.67 -0.65
CA LEU A 240 -25.71 26.39 0.20
C LEU A 240 -25.37 25.63 1.51
N PRO A 241 -26.33 25.00 2.22
CA PRO A 241 -26.01 24.14 3.36
C PRO A 241 -25.05 22.99 3.01
N LEU A 242 -25.25 22.32 1.88
CA LEU A 242 -24.35 21.25 1.44
C LEU A 242 -22.95 21.77 1.12
N LYS A 243 -22.84 22.90 0.41
CA LYS A 243 -21.55 23.57 0.12
C LYS A 243 -20.78 23.90 1.41
N ASN A 244 -21.47 24.44 2.42
CA ASN A 244 -20.87 24.77 3.71
C ASN A 244 -20.42 23.52 4.48
N ARG A 245 -21.24 22.46 4.50
CA ARG A 245 -20.85 21.17 5.10
C ARG A 245 -19.60 20.61 4.41
N ILE A 246 -19.50 20.73 3.08
CA ILE A 246 -18.32 20.25 2.33
C ILE A 246 -17.07 21.02 2.74
N LEU A 247 -17.14 22.34 2.85
CA LEU A 247 -16.02 23.17 3.31
C LEU A 247 -15.59 22.81 4.73
N GLU A 248 -16.53 22.63 5.67
CA GLU A 248 -16.22 22.23 7.04
C GLU A 248 -15.56 20.84 7.11
N ASN A 249 -16.05 19.90 6.29
CA ASN A 249 -15.44 18.59 6.16
C ASN A 249 -14.02 18.66 5.57
N MET A 250 -13.76 19.55 4.60
CA MET A 250 -12.41 19.76 4.08
C MET A 250 -11.47 20.29 5.18
N LYS A 251 -11.91 21.26 5.98
CA LYS A 251 -11.11 21.78 7.11
C LYS A 251 -10.78 20.68 8.12
N THR A 252 -11.78 19.87 8.45
CA THR A 252 -11.66 18.79 9.45
C THR A 252 -10.78 17.64 8.95
N THR A 253 -11.01 17.16 7.73
CA THR A 253 -10.32 15.99 7.19
C THR A 253 -9.01 16.32 6.49
N LYS A 254 -8.80 17.61 6.14
CA LYS A 254 -7.71 18.09 5.28
C LYS A 254 -7.67 17.39 3.92
N ILE A 255 -8.81 16.87 3.46
CA ILE A 255 -8.99 16.21 2.16
C ILE A 255 -9.88 17.08 1.27
N ILE A 256 -9.59 17.09 -0.03
CA ILE A 256 -10.39 17.76 -1.06
C ILE A 256 -10.81 16.71 -2.08
N PRO A 257 -11.99 16.09 -1.95
CA PRO A 257 -12.38 14.98 -2.80
C PRO A 257 -13.04 15.44 -4.09
N ASN A 258 -12.93 14.63 -5.15
CA ASN A 258 -13.93 14.68 -6.22
C ASN A 258 -15.15 13.87 -5.79
N ILE A 259 -16.35 14.44 -5.92
CA ILE A 259 -17.59 13.78 -5.51
C ILE A 259 -18.48 13.64 -6.74
N LYS A 260 -18.95 12.42 -6.98
CA LYS A 260 -19.96 12.16 -7.99
C LYS A 260 -21.08 11.35 -7.37
N VAL A 261 -22.31 11.85 -7.52
CA VAL A 261 -23.51 11.16 -7.07
C VAL A 261 -24.37 10.89 -8.30
N THR A 262 -24.72 9.62 -8.49
CA THR A 262 -25.58 9.18 -9.60
C THR A 262 -26.57 8.14 -9.09
N LYS A 263 -27.88 8.37 -9.29
CA LYS A 263 -28.98 7.49 -8.87
C LYS A 263 -28.92 7.12 -7.38
N GLN A 264 -28.19 6.06 -7.03
CA GLN A 264 -28.07 5.51 -5.68
C GLN A 264 -26.63 5.33 -5.24
N THR A 265 -25.67 5.74 -6.07
CA THR A 265 -24.25 5.56 -5.83
C THR A 265 -23.58 6.91 -5.65
N CYS A 266 -22.92 7.08 -4.51
CA CYS A 266 -21.96 8.15 -4.30
C CYS A 266 -20.56 7.59 -4.44
N SER A 267 -19.72 8.23 -5.26
CA SER A 267 -18.30 7.94 -5.38
C SER A 267 -17.47 9.14 -4.97
N LEU A 268 -16.56 8.91 -4.04
CA LEU A 268 -15.65 9.89 -3.49
C LEU A 268 -14.23 9.50 -3.84
N GLN A 269 -13.59 10.30 -4.68
CA GLN A 269 -12.15 10.19 -4.91
C GLN A 269 -11.44 11.01 -3.84
N LEU A 270 -10.96 10.34 -2.79
CA LEU A 270 -10.41 10.99 -1.60
C LEU A 270 -8.96 11.45 -1.78
N ALA A 271 -8.18 10.74 -2.60
CA ALA A 271 -6.78 11.06 -2.83
C ALA A 271 -6.31 10.52 -4.18
N THR A 272 -5.30 11.19 -4.73
CA THR A 272 -4.50 10.74 -5.86
C THR A 272 -3.03 10.79 -5.45
N SER A 273 -2.25 9.80 -5.85
CA SER A 273 -0.80 9.72 -5.58
C SER A 273 -0.06 9.25 -6.84
N SER A 274 1.09 9.87 -7.15
CA SER A 274 1.99 9.37 -8.19
C SER A 274 2.88 8.27 -7.60
N ILE A 275 2.89 7.10 -8.23
CA ILE A 275 3.66 5.93 -7.78
C ILE A 275 4.93 5.69 -8.61
N ASN A 276 5.30 6.64 -9.49
CA ASN A 276 6.50 6.54 -10.35
C ASN A 276 7.81 6.60 -9.55
N ASN A 277 7.82 7.27 -8.39
CA ASN A 277 8.98 7.38 -7.52
C ASN A 277 8.69 6.61 -6.23
N SER A 278 9.19 5.38 -6.16
CA SER A 278 8.99 4.33 -5.14
C SER A 278 9.27 4.69 -3.67
N LYS A 279 9.49 5.97 -3.34
CA LYS A 279 9.54 6.48 -1.96
C LYS A 279 8.15 6.74 -1.38
N ASP A 280 7.18 7.12 -2.22
CA ASP A 280 5.76 7.22 -1.83
C ASP A 280 5.03 5.89 -2.01
N ASN A 281 5.65 4.81 -1.54
CA ASN A 281 5.04 3.49 -1.37
C ASN A 281 4.00 3.48 -0.23
N TYR A 282 3.43 4.64 0.11
CA TYR A 282 2.41 4.78 1.12
C TYR A 282 1.07 4.29 0.56
N ASN A 283 0.86 3.02 0.90
CA ASN A 283 -0.36 2.50 1.50
C ASN A 283 -1.52 2.20 0.55
N SER A 284 -1.49 0.96 0.06
CA SER A 284 -2.73 0.23 -0.09
C SER A 284 -3.34 -0.04 1.27
N LEU A 285 -4.66 0.14 1.28
CA LEU A 285 -5.60 -0.18 2.35
C LEU A 285 -5.38 -1.53 3.02
N LEU A 286 -4.59 -2.42 2.40
CA LEU A 286 -4.29 -3.76 2.87
C LEU A 286 -2.95 -4.33 2.31
N ASN A 287 -2.01 -3.51 1.82
CA ASN A 287 -0.76 -4.02 1.25
C ASN A 287 0.30 -4.20 2.34
N ILE A 288 0.20 -5.35 3.02
CA ILE A 288 1.14 -5.71 4.07
C ILE A 288 2.49 -6.08 3.44
N LYS A 289 3.54 -5.37 3.82
CA LYS A 289 4.91 -5.79 3.56
C LYS A 289 5.21 -7.08 4.36
N ILE A 290 5.10 -8.23 3.70
CA ILE A 290 5.40 -9.53 4.31
C ILE A 290 6.90 -9.63 4.61
N SER A 291 7.24 -10.08 5.81
CA SER A 291 8.63 -10.21 6.29
C SER A 291 8.88 -11.62 6.81
N LEU A 292 10.09 -12.17 6.67
CA LEU A 292 10.47 -13.41 7.34
C LEU A 292 10.83 -13.19 8.82
N ASN A 293 11.11 -11.94 9.20
CA ASN A 293 11.25 -11.56 10.60
C ASN A 293 9.87 -11.28 11.19
N LYS A 294 9.48 -12.08 12.19
CA LYS A 294 8.21 -12.00 12.92
C LYS A 294 7.98 -10.63 13.58
N LYS A 295 9.00 -10.06 14.24
CA LYS A 295 8.89 -8.73 14.90
C LYS A 295 8.58 -7.64 13.87
N ASN A 296 9.27 -7.67 12.73
CA ASN A 296 9.01 -6.74 11.64
C ASN A 296 7.63 -6.95 11.02
N MET A 297 7.15 -8.20 10.95
CA MET A 297 5.81 -8.49 10.44
C MET A 297 4.70 -7.92 11.32
N VAL A 298 4.81 -8.08 12.65
CA VAL A 298 3.90 -7.43 13.61
C VAL A 298 3.92 -5.92 13.41
N LYS A 299 5.11 -5.31 13.34
CA LYS A 299 5.25 -3.86 13.11
C LYS A 299 4.57 -3.43 11.81
N ASN A 300 4.78 -4.16 10.71
CA ASN A 300 4.20 -3.84 9.41
C ASN A 300 2.67 -3.91 9.43
N ILE A 301 2.09 -4.93 10.08
CA ILE A 301 0.63 -5.05 10.23
C ILE A 301 0.06 -3.90 11.07
N LEU A 302 0.70 -3.54 12.18
CA LEU A 302 0.24 -2.44 13.02
C LEU A 302 0.32 -1.09 12.31
N LEU A 303 1.40 -0.84 11.56
CA LEU A 303 1.54 0.38 10.75
C LEU A 303 0.46 0.45 9.67
N MET A 304 0.19 -0.68 9.00
CA MET A 304 -0.86 -0.80 8.00
C MET A 304 -2.24 -0.50 8.63
N LEU A 305 -2.62 -1.22 9.70
CA LEU A 305 -3.89 -1.01 10.40
C LEU A 305 -4.08 0.43 10.89
N ASN A 306 -3.04 1.07 11.45
CA ASN A 306 -3.12 2.45 11.91
C ASN A 306 -3.39 3.42 10.76
N HIS A 307 -2.70 3.21 9.64
CA HIS A 307 -2.88 4.02 8.47
C HIS A 307 -4.27 3.81 7.84
N ASP A 308 -4.70 2.57 7.69
CA ASP A 308 -6.00 2.25 7.10
C ASP A 308 -7.14 2.75 7.98
N TYR A 309 -6.96 2.67 9.31
CA TYR A 309 -7.84 3.33 10.27
C TYR A 309 -7.95 4.83 10.03
N GLU A 310 -6.83 5.54 9.87
CA GLU A 310 -6.83 6.98 9.65
C GLU A 310 -7.57 7.35 8.36
N ILE A 311 -7.33 6.61 7.27
CA ILE A 311 -8.00 6.89 6.01
C ILE A 311 -9.48 6.50 6.07
N LEU A 312 -9.84 5.34 6.62
CA LEU A 312 -11.24 4.93 6.78
C LEU A 312 -12.01 5.94 7.63
N GLN A 313 -11.44 6.40 8.73
CA GLN A 313 -12.04 7.45 9.56
C GLN A 313 -12.32 8.71 8.74
N LYS A 314 -11.34 9.19 7.96
CA LYS A 314 -11.54 10.35 7.08
C LYS A 314 -12.62 10.07 6.02
N GLY A 315 -12.62 8.88 5.43
CA GLY A 315 -13.65 8.42 4.50
C GLY A 315 -15.06 8.44 5.12
N PHE A 316 -15.21 7.97 6.37
CA PHE A 316 -16.51 7.98 7.05
C PHE A 316 -16.99 9.37 7.45
N VAL A 317 -16.09 10.32 7.71
CA VAL A 317 -16.48 11.73 7.87
C VAL A 317 -17.10 12.27 6.57
N TRP A 318 -16.54 11.91 5.42
CA TRP A 318 -17.11 12.23 4.11
C TRP A 318 -18.43 11.50 3.83
N PHE A 319 -18.50 10.21 4.18
CA PHE A 319 -19.73 9.44 4.13
C PHE A 319 -20.87 10.13 4.89
N ASN A 320 -20.59 10.55 6.13
CA ASN A 320 -21.58 11.17 7.01
C ASN A 320 -22.14 12.48 6.46
N LEU A 321 -21.38 13.24 5.67
CA LEU A 321 -21.87 14.45 5.02
C LEU A 321 -22.95 14.16 3.97
N ILE A 322 -22.86 13.02 3.31
CA ILE A 322 -23.72 12.66 2.18
C ILE A 322 -24.98 11.95 2.65
N VAL A 323 -24.87 11.28 3.80
CA VAL A 323 -25.92 10.40 4.33
C VAL A 323 -26.68 11.01 5.50
N LYS A 324 -26.13 12.01 6.22
CA LYS A 324 -26.91 12.77 7.19
C LYS A 324 -28.06 13.49 6.47
N LYS A 325 -29.25 12.90 6.59
CA LYS A 325 -30.50 13.66 6.55
C LYS A 325 -30.46 14.67 7.68
N ASP A 326 -31.03 15.83 7.41
CA ASP A 326 -31.20 16.91 8.37
C ASP A 326 -31.76 16.42 9.71
#